data_AF-A0A1X0HTP6-F1
#
_entry.id   AF-A0A1X0HTP6-F1
#
_cell.length_a   1.000
_cell.length_b   1.000
_cell.length_c   1.000
_cell.angle_alpha   90.00
_cell.angle_beta   90.00
_cell.angle_gamma   90.00
#
_symmetry.space_group_name_H-M   'P 1'
#
loop_
_entity.id
_entity.type
_entity.pdbx_description
1 polymer ?
#
loop_
_entity_poly.entity_id
_entity_poly.type
_entity_poly.pdbx_seq_one_letter_code
_entity_poly.pdbx_strand_id
1 'polypeptide(L)'
;ALAIAGLRLTDFHTASTCSPTRSMLLTGTDHHIAGIGTMAEALTPELEGKPGYEGHLNERVVALPELLREAGYQTLMAGKWHLG
;
A
#
# COMPACT_ATOMS: atom_id res chain seq x y z
N ALA A 1 14.61 -11.79 19.65
CA ALA A 1 14.22 -13.18 19.30
C ALA A 1 14.00 -13.34 17.79
N LEU A 2 13.01 -12.68 17.17
CA LEU A 2 12.68 -12.88 15.74
C LEU A 2 13.86 -12.65 14.77
N ALA A 3 14.51 -11.48 14.82
CA ALA A 3 15.57 -11.13 13.87
C ALA A 3 16.81 -12.04 13.91
N ILE A 4 17.08 -12.68 15.06
CA ILE A 4 18.21 -13.61 15.22
C ILE A 4 17.84 -15.05 14.86
N ALA A 5 16.55 -15.41 14.94
CA ALA A 5 16.06 -16.75 14.64
C ALA A 5 15.62 -16.91 13.17
N GLY A 6 15.29 -15.80 12.49
CA GLY A 6 14.86 -15.78 11.10
C GLY A 6 15.93 -15.26 10.13
N LEU A 7 15.47 -14.75 9.00
CA LEU A 7 16.32 -14.16 7.96
C LEU A 7 16.30 -12.63 8.05
N ARG A 8 17.48 -12.00 8.04
CA ARG A 8 17.62 -10.54 7.97
C ARG A 8 17.87 -10.14 6.52
N LEU A 9 17.11 -9.16 6.04
CA LEU A 9 17.28 -8.59 4.71
C LEU A 9 18.01 -7.25 4.84
N THR A 10 19.18 -7.13 4.21
CA THR A 10 20.01 -5.91 4.26
C THR A 10 19.85 -5.04 3.01
N ASP A 11 19.00 -5.46 2.06
CA ASP A 11 18.76 -4.81 0.77
C ASP A 11 17.27 -4.84 0.39
N PHE A 12 16.40 -4.78 1.41
CA PHE A 12 14.94 -4.65 1.23
C PHE A 12 14.57 -3.17 1.06
N HIS A 13 13.72 -2.88 0.07
CA HIS A 13 13.37 -1.53 -0.33
C HIS A 13 11.88 -1.25 -0.18
N THR A 14 11.56 0.00 0.12
CA THR A 14 10.21 0.57 0.14
C THR A 14 10.15 1.77 -0.80
N ALA A 15 8.97 2.38 -0.96
CA ALA A 15 8.93 3.76 -1.45
C ALA A 15 9.52 4.71 -0.39
N SER A 16 9.74 5.96 -0.80
CA SER A 16 10.35 6.99 0.06
C SER A 16 9.45 7.48 1.19
N THR A 17 8.14 7.25 1.11
CA THR A 17 7.16 7.69 2.12
C THR A 17 6.10 6.63 2.44
N CYS A 18 5.30 6.92 3.46
CA CYS A 18 4.47 5.95 4.15
C CYS A 18 3.27 5.42 3.33
N SER A 19 2.40 6.28 2.80
CA SER A 19 1.21 5.84 2.02
C SER A 19 1.57 5.12 0.73
N PRO A 20 2.56 5.60 -0.08
CA PRO A 20 3.06 4.86 -1.23
C PRO A 20 3.54 3.45 -0.87
N THR A 21 4.35 3.31 0.19
CA THR A 21 4.83 1.99 0.62
C THR A 21 3.69 1.06 1.03
N ARG A 22 2.65 1.58 1.69
CA ARG A 22 1.51 0.79 2.17
C ARG A 22 0.63 0.31 1.02
N SER A 23 0.40 1.14 0.01
CA SER A 23 -0.38 0.73 -1.16
C SER A 23 0.35 -0.38 -1.92
N MET A 24 1.68 -0.27 -2.06
CA MET A 24 2.51 -1.32 -2.67
C MET A 24 2.49 -2.62 -1.85
N LEU A 25 2.69 -2.52 -0.52
CA LEU A 25 2.72 -3.69 0.37
C LEU A 25 1.45 -4.53 0.26
N LEU A 26 0.29 -3.88 0.21
CA LEU A 26 -1.00 -4.57 0.22
C LEU A 26 -1.45 -5.04 -1.17
N THR A 27 -0.79 -4.64 -2.26
CA THR A 27 -1.23 -4.96 -3.63
C THR A 27 -0.18 -5.68 -4.47
N GLY A 28 1.09 -5.59 -4.08
CA GLY A 28 2.21 -6.16 -4.83
C GLY A 28 2.57 -5.40 -6.10
N THR A 29 2.03 -4.20 -6.32
CA THR A 29 2.33 -3.34 -7.48
C THR A 29 2.82 -1.95 -7.07
N ASP A 30 3.21 -1.12 -8.02
CA ASP A 30 3.72 0.23 -7.77
C ASP A 30 2.60 1.20 -7.30
N HIS A 31 2.98 2.20 -6.49
CA HIS A 31 2.04 3.13 -5.88
C HIS A 31 1.32 4.04 -6.90
N HIS A 32 1.91 4.29 -8.08
CA HIS A 32 1.27 5.01 -9.17
C HIS A 32 0.15 4.20 -9.86
N ILE A 33 0.07 2.89 -9.62
CA ILE A 33 -1.06 2.06 -10.07
C ILE A 33 -2.11 2.00 -8.95
N ALA A 34 -1.65 1.79 -7.71
CA ALA A 34 -2.50 1.51 -6.56
C ALA A 34 -3.23 2.73 -5.95
N GLY A 35 -3.07 3.93 -6.53
CA GLY A 35 -3.87 5.11 -6.16
C GLY A 35 -3.17 6.17 -5.31
N ILE A 36 -1.89 5.97 -5.02
CA ILE A 36 -1.07 6.88 -4.21
C ILE A 36 0.16 7.34 -5.01
N GLY A 37 -0.03 7.80 -6.24
CA GLY A 37 1.05 8.34 -7.10
C GLY A 37 1.80 9.49 -6.44
N THR A 38 1.10 10.29 -5.64
CA THR A 38 1.65 11.19 -4.62
C THR A 38 0.91 10.99 -3.31
N MET A 39 1.45 11.52 -2.21
CA MET A 39 0.72 11.55 -0.94
C MET A 39 -0.55 12.41 -1.08
N ALA A 40 -1.66 11.96 -0.50
CA ALA A 40 -2.94 12.67 -0.57
C ALA A 40 -2.83 14.12 -0.06
N GLU A 41 -2.02 14.32 0.97
CA GLU A 41 -1.72 15.61 1.59
C GLU A 41 -0.91 16.55 0.69
N ALA A 42 -0.37 16.04 -0.42
CA ALA A 42 0.45 16.76 -1.39
C ALA A 42 -0.12 16.67 -2.82
N LEU A 43 -1.40 16.33 -2.97
CA LEU A 43 -2.08 16.40 -4.26
C LEU A 43 -2.17 17.85 -4.75
N THR A 44 -1.99 18.04 -6.05
CA THR A 44 -2.07 19.35 -6.71
C THR A 44 -3.14 19.32 -7.81
N PRO A 45 -3.69 20.47 -8.24
CA PRO A 45 -4.72 20.52 -9.27
C PRO A 45 -4.31 19.85 -10.60
N GLU A 46 -3.01 19.85 -10.94
CA GLU A 46 -2.50 19.22 -12.16
C GLU A 46 -2.43 17.69 -12.07
N LEU A 47 -2.56 17.14 -10.87
CA LEU A 47 -2.55 15.71 -10.60
C LEU A 47 -3.96 15.14 -10.41
N GLU A 48 -4.93 15.98 -10.05
CA GLU A 48 -6.32 15.57 -9.89
C GLU A 48 -6.87 14.92 -11.17
N GLY A 49 -7.61 13.82 -10.98
CA GLY A 49 -8.19 13.04 -12.08
C GLY A 49 -7.19 12.15 -12.84
N LYS A 50 -5.88 12.22 -12.57
CA LYS A 50 -4.93 11.27 -13.15
C LYS A 50 -5.12 9.88 -12.54
N PRO A 51 -5.12 8.82 -13.37
CA PRO A 51 -5.25 7.46 -12.87
C PRO A 51 -4.08 7.13 -11.93
N GLY A 52 -4.39 6.61 -10.75
CA GLY A 52 -3.36 6.30 -9.75
C GLY A 52 -3.01 7.44 -8.80
N TYR A 53 -3.63 8.61 -8.93
CA TYR A 53 -3.44 9.79 -8.06
C TYR A 53 -4.70 10.11 -7.26
N GLU A 54 -5.54 9.11 -6.99
CA GLU A 54 -6.81 9.28 -6.29
C GLU A 54 -6.63 9.67 -4.80
N GLY A 55 -5.44 9.46 -4.22
CA GLY A 55 -5.12 9.81 -2.83
C GLY A 55 -5.58 8.76 -1.80
N HIS A 56 -6.14 7.65 -2.26
CA HIS A 56 -6.56 6.50 -1.46
C HIS A 56 -6.31 5.20 -2.26
N LEU A 57 -6.41 4.03 -1.63
CA LEU A 57 -6.27 2.76 -2.36
C LEU A 57 -7.45 2.63 -3.34
N ASN A 58 -7.15 2.58 -4.64
CA ASN A 58 -8.18 2.62 -5.69
C ASN A 58 -8.70 1.22 -6.07
N GLU A 59 -9.75 1.17 -6.90
CA GLU A 59 -10.37 -0.09 -7.36
C GLU A 59 -9.68 -0.70 -8.60
N ARG A 60 -8.53 -0.18 -9.01
CA ARG A 60 -7.71 -0.80 -10.10
C ARG A 60 -6.88 -1.96 -9.57
N VAL A 61 -6.83 -2.12 -8.25
CA VAL A 61 -6.06 -3.13 -7.53
C VAL A 61 -6.98 -3.89 -6.58
N VAL A 62 -6.61 -5.13 -6.30
CA VAL A 62 -7.19 -5.93 -5.21
C VAL A 62 -6.18 -6.00 -4.08
N ALA A 63 -6.62 -5.72 -2.87
CA ALA A 63 -5.77 -5.79 -1.69
C ALA A 63 -5.60 -7.25 -1.26
N LEU A 64 -4.39 -7.63 -0.83
CA LEU A 64 -4.06 -8.93 -0.24
C LEU A 64 -5.10 -9.43 0.79
N PRO A 65 -5.58 -8.62 1.76
CA PRO A 65 -6.61 -9.09 2.69
C PRO A 65 -7.94 -9.44 2.00
N GLU A 66 -8.29 -8.85 0.86
CA GLU A 66 -9.53 -9.20 0.14
C GLU A 66 -9.41 -10.63 -0.40
N LEU A 67 -8.29 -10.95 -1.06
CA LEU A 67 -7.97 -12.30 -1.55
C LEU A 67 -7.88 -13.35 -0.43
N LEU A 68 -7.29 -12.98 0.71
CA LEU A 68 -7.20 -13.90 1.85
C LEU A 68 -8.57 -14.15 2.50
N ARG A 69 -9.40 -13.11 2.59
CA ARG A 69 -10.73 -13.21 3.21
C ARG A 69 -11.67 -14.10 2.39
N GLU A 70 -11.67 -13.98 1.06
CA GLU A 70 -12.45 -14.88 0.20
C GLU A 70 -11.98 -16.34 0.30
N ALA A 71 -10.69 -16.55 0.59
CA ALA A 71 -10.09 -17.87 0.82
C ALA A 71 -10.31 -18.40 2.26
N GLY A 72 -11.11 -17.73 3.09
CA GLY A 72 -11.49 -18.19 4.43
C GLY A 72 -10.56 -17.76 5.57
N TYR A 73 -9.58 -16.90 5.32
CA TYR A 73 -8.74 -16.34 6.38
C TYR A 73 -9.48 -15.25 7.17
N GLN A 74 -9.24 -15.22 8.49
CA GLN A 74 -9.61 -14.07 9.32
C GLN A 74 -8.60 -12.94 9.09
N THR A 75 -9.06 -11.81 8.56
CA THR A 75 -8.22 -10.63 8.31
C THR A 75 -8.43 -9.60 9.42
N LEU A 76 -7.43 -9.39 10.26
CA LEU A 76 -7.49 -8.52 11.42
C LEU A 76 -6.46 -7.40 11.30
N MET A 77 -6.85 -6.17 11.62
CA MET A 77 -5.95 -5.02 11.63
C MET A 77 -6.23 -4.12 12.84
N ALA A 78 -5.17 -3.74 13.54
CA ALA A 78 -5.18 -2.66 14.52
C ALA A 78 -3.93 -1.80 14.31
N GLY A 79 -4.11 -0.52 14.00
CA GLY A 79 -3.01 0.40 13.76
C GLY A 79 -3.30 1.42 12.66
N LYS A 80 -2.24 2.06 12.16
CA LYS A 80 -2.32 3.11 11.12
C LYS A 80 -2.69 2.52 9.76
N TRP A 81 -3.75 3.06 9.14
CA TRP A 81 -4.19 2.75 7.78
C TRP A 81 -3.45 3.57 6.73
N HIS A 82 -3.85 4.84 6.53
CA HIS A 82 -3.25 5.83 5.62
C HIS A 82 -3.43 5.53 4.12
N LEU A 83 -4.53 4.89 3.75
CA LEU A 83 -4.89 4.54 2.36
C LEU A 83 -6.33 4.98 2.03
N GLY A 84 -6.72 6.15 2.53
CA GLY A 84 -8.08 6.69 2.54
C GLY A 84 -8.26 7.59 3.75
#